data_AF-A0A316EF78-F1
#
_entry.id   AF-A0A316EF78-F1
#
_cell.length_a   1.000
_cell.length_b   1.000
_cell.length_c   1.000
_cell.angle_alpha   90.00
_cell.angle_beta   90.00
_cell.angle_gamma   90.00
#
_symmetry.space_group_name_H-M   'P 1'
#
loop_
_entity.id
_entity.type
_entity.pdbx_description
1 polymer ?
#
loop_
_entity_poly.entity_id
_entity_poly.type
_entity_poly.pdbx_seq_one_letter_code
_entity_poly.pdbx_strand_id
1 'polypeptide(L)'
;MKTAVIIINIIFLLILIPSAMSAIMSPMMFDAPGSDKSTKTWILFSCMVVLPILIIIAQIISWIAFFKQNYKLAMLINGIPTIDILLIGVLFFIMSSFTE
;
A
#
# COMPACT_ATOMS: atom_id res chain seq x y z
N MET A 1 20.07 -12.88 0.64
CA MET A 1 18.63 -12.76 0.98
C MET A 1 18.38 -12.04 2.31
N LYS A 2 19.07 -12.40 3.41
CA LYS A 2 18.91 -11.75 4.72
C LYS A 2 18.96 -10.21 4.67
N THR A 3 20.00 -9.65 4.07
CA THR A 3 20.18 -8.19 3.93
C THR A 3 19.06 -7.53 3.14
N ALA A 4 18.61 -8.15 2.04
CA ALA A 4 17.51 -7.64 1.22
C ALA A 4 16.19 -7.58 2.00
N VAL A 5 15.89 -8.58 2.83
CA VAL A 5 14.69 -8.59 3.69
C VAL A 5 14.75 -7.48 4.75
N ILE A 6 15.93 -7.21 5.32
CA ILE A 6 16.09 -6.09 6.26
C ILE A 6 15.85 -4.75 5.54
N ILE A 7 16.48 -4.56 4.38
CA ILE A 7 16.34 -3.33 3.60
C ILE A 7 14.87 -3.09 3.24
N ILE A 8 14.16 -4.10 2.73
CA ILE A 8 12.77 -3.93 2.32
C ILE A 8 11.84 -3.67 3.51
N ASN A 9 12.11 -4.29 4.68
CA ASN A 9 11.35 -3.99 5.90
C ASN A 9 11.55 -2.55 6.36
N ILE A 10 12.79 -2.04 6.32
CA ILE A 10 13.07 -0.64 6.65
C ILE A 10 12.36 0.30 5.67
N ILE A 11 12.42 0.01 4.37
CA ILE A 11 11.70 0.79 3.35
C ILE A 11 10.20 0.80 3.65
N PHE A 12 9.59 -0.34 3.95
CA PHE A 12 8.17 -0.40 4.27
C PHE A 12 7.79 0.32 5.56
N LEU A 13 8.66 0.32 6.58
CA LEU A 13 8.47 1.15 7.78
C LEU A 13 8.51 2.65 7.45
N LEU A 14 9.38 3.07 6.52
CA LEU A 14 9.41 4.46 6.06
C LEU A 14 8.18 4.81 5.23
N ILE A 15 7.69 3.89 4.39
CA ILE A 15 6.47 4.07 3.57
C ILE A 15 5.21 4.06 4.44
N LEU A 16 5.23 3.42 5.61
CA LEU A 16 4.09 3.38 6.52
C LEU A 16 3.58 4.80 6.86
N ILE A 17 4.48 5.74 7.12
CA ILE A 17 4.13 7.12 7.48
C ILE A 17 3.34 7.82 6.34
N PRO A 18 3.88 7.98 5.12
CA PRO A 18 3.13 8.60 4.03
C PRO A 18 1.89 7.78 3.65
N SER A 19 1.89 6.45 3.78
CA SER A 19 0.68 5.65 3.54
C SER A 19 -0.44 5.95 4.53
N ALA A 20 -0.12 6.10 5.83
CA ALA A 20 -1.09 6.47 6.85
C ALA A 20 -1.62 7.89 6.63
N MET A 21 -0.74 8.84 6.23
CA MET A 21 -1.18 10.18 5.85
C MET A 21 -2.12 10.14 4.64
N SER A 22 -1.80 9.35 3.62
CA SER A 22 -2.69 9.19 2.45
C SER A 22 -4.04 8.61 2.83
N ALA A 23 -4.09 7.62 3.74
CA ALA A 23 -5.34 7.06 4.23
C ALA A 23 -6.20 8.12 4.93
N ILE A 24 -5.61 8.94 5.80
CA ILE A 24 -6.33 10.01 6.52
C ILE A 24 -6.84 11.10 5.58
N MET A 25 -6.06 11.45 4.54
CA MET A 25 -6.42 12.48 3.57
C MET A 25 -7.35 11.97 2.46
N SER A 26 -7.42 10.66 2.24
CA SER A 26 -8.19 10.06 1.14
C SER A 26 -9.70 10.39 1.11
N PRO A 27 -10.41 10.67 2.23
CA PRO A 27 -11.81 11.10 2.16
C PRO A 27 -12.02 12.39 1.36
N MET A 28 -11.00 13.26 1.27
CA MET A 28 -11.08 14.51 0.49
C MET A 28 -11.30 14.26 -1.01
N MET A 29 -11.07 13.04 -1.50
CA MET A 29 -11.39 12.65 -2.88
C MET A 29 -12.90 12.69 -3.18
N PHE A 30 -13.73 12.69 -2.13
CA PHE A 30 -15.18 12.73 -2.27
C PHE A 30 -15.78 14.15 -2.26
N ASP A 31 -14.95 15.19 -2.14
CA ASP A 31 -15.42 16.59 -2.14
C ASP A 31 -15.86 17.06 -3.55
N ALA A 32 -15.46 16.35 -4.60
CA ALA A 32 -15.87 16.65 -5.97
C ALA A 32 -17.32 16.20 -6.26
N PRO A 33 -18.15 16.98 -6.97
CA PRO A 33 -19.52 16.59 -7.30
C PRO A 33 -19.62 15.25 -8.03
N GLY A 34 -20.44 14.32 -7.51
CA GLY A 34 -20.67 13.00 -8.12
C GLY A 34 -19.57 11.96 -7.90
N SER A 35 -18.50 12.32 -7.17
CA SER A 35 -17.40 11.40 -6.82
C SER A 35 -17.85 10.24 -5.90
N ASP A 36 -18.90 10.45 -5.10
CA ASP A 36 -19.56 9.46 -4.26
C ASP A 36 -20.20 8.32 -5.06
N LYS A 37 -20.59 8.59 -6.31
CA LYS A 37 -21.16 7.59 -7.23
C LYS A 37 -20.10 6.89 -8.08
N SER A 38 -18.86 7.37 -8.05
CA SER A 38 -17.77 6.82 -8.86
C SER A 38 -17.17 5.58 -8.20
N THR A 39 -17.35 4.42 -8.84
CA THR A 39 -16.71 3.17 -8.41
C THR A 39 -15.18 3.29 -8.37
N LYS A 40 -14.58 4.05 -9.29
CA LYS A 40 -13.12 4.26 -9.33
C LYS A 40 -12.62 4.98 -8.06
N THR A 41 -13.36 5.99 -7.60
CA THR A 41 -13.03 6.76 -6.40
C THR A 41 -13.09 5.86 -5.15
N TRP A 42 -14.13 5.02 -5.04
CA TRP A 42 -14.25 4.06 -3.95
C TRP A 42 -13.15 3.00 -3.92
N ILE A 43 -12.74 2.48 -5.09
CA ILE A 43 -11.64 1.51 -5.18
C ILE A 43 -10.33 2.17 -4.72
N LEU A 44 -10.02 3.36 -5.24
CA LEU A 44 -8.79 4.07 -4.90
C LEU A 44 -8.74 4.47 -3.41
N PHE A 45 -9.85 4.97 -2.86
CA PHE A 45 -10.01 5.21 -1.43
C PHE A 45 -9.73 3.94 -0.61
N SER A 46 -10.32 2.82 -1.00
CA SER A 46 -10.15 1.54 -0.29
C SER A 46 -8.70 1.09 -0.31
N CYS A 47 -8.02 1.17 -1.45
CA CYS A 47 -6.59 0.85 -1.55
C CYS A 47 -5.73 1.74 -0.64
N MET A 48 -5.97 3.07 -0.63
CA MET A 48 -5.24 3.99 0.23
C MET A 48 -5.40 3.67 1.72
N VAL A 49 -6.60 3.29 2.15
CA VAL A 49 -6.87 2.90 3.54
C VAL A 49 -6.27 1.53 3.88
N VAL A 50 -6.31 0.58 2.96
CA VAL A 50 -5.80 -0.78 3.15
C VAL A 50 -4.27 -0.82 3.17
N LEU A 51 -3.58 0.03 2.40
CA LEU A 51 -2.12 0.05 2.33
C LEU A 51 -1.38 0.10 3.69
N PRO A 52 -1.64 1.06 4.60
CA PRO A 52 -0.97 1.09 5.90
C PRO A 52 -1.26 -0.17 6.74
N ILE A 53 -2.48 -0.74 6.61
CA ILE A 53 -2.87 -1.97 7.30
C ILE A 53 -2.06 -3.16 6.76
N LEU A 54 -1.94 -3.28 5.44
CA LEU A 54 -1.13 -4.31 4.78
C LEU A 54 0.34 -4.19 5.17
N ILE A 55 0.89 -2.97 5.23
CA ILE A 55 2.27 -2.75 5.65
C ILE A 55 2.49 -3.24 7.09
N ILE A 56 1.59 -2.91 8.03
CA ILE A 56 1.71 -3.35 9.43
C ILE A 56 1.66 -4.88 9.52
N ILE A 57 0.67 -5.52 8.88
CA ILE A 57 0.53 -6.98 8.89
C ILE A 57 1.75 -7.63 8.24
N ALA A 58 2.19 -7.12 7.08
CA ALA A 58 3.34 -7.64 6.37
C ALA A 58 4.63 -7.51 7.20
N GLN A 59 4.82 -6.39 7.90
CA GLN A 59 5.95 -6.22 8.81
C GLN A 59 5.94 -7.26 9.92
N ILE A 60 4.82 -7.42 10.64
CA ILE A 60 4.72 -8.40 11.73
C ILE A 60 5.08 -9.80 11.23
N ILE A 61 4.45 -10.26 10.14
CA ILE A 61 4.68 -11.61 9.64
C ILE A 61 6.08 -11.75 9.04
N SER A 62 6.59 -10.72 8.34
CA SER A 62 7.95 -10.73 7.77
C SER A 62 9.01 -10.83 8.86
N TRP A 63 8.87 -10.15 10.00
CA TRP A 63 9.82 -10.25 11.11
C TRP A 63 9.76 -11.63 11.76
N ILE A 64 8.56 -12.19 11.99
CA ILE A 64 8.40 -13.56 12.49
C ILE A 64 9.10 -14.57 11.56
N ALA A 65 8.90 -14.44 10.24
CA ALA A 65 9.52 -15.30 9.24
C ALA A 65 11.05 -15.14 9.21
N PHE A 66 11.54 -13.90 9.37
CA PHE A 66 12.96 -13.59 9.43
C PHE A 66 13.65 -14.25 10.63
N PHE A 67 13.04 -14.19 11.82
CA PHE A 67 13.58 -14.86 13.02
C PHE A 67 13.57 -16.39 12.89
N LYS A 68 12.61 -16.95 12.16
CA LYS A 68 12.56 -18.38 11.79
C LYS A 68 13.52 -18.75 10.65
N GLN A 69 14.39 -17.83 10.21
CA GLN A 69 15.31 -17.97 9.08
C GLN A 69 14.63 -18.28 7.73
N ASN A 70 13.31 -18.10 7.62
CA ASN A 70 12.54 -18.29 6.39
C ASN A 70 12.50 -16.99 5.58
N TYR A 71 13.63 -16.66 4.94
CA TYR A 71 13.78 -15.42 4.18
C TYR A 71 12.92 -15.38 2.91
N LYS A 72 12.59 -16.54 2.32
CA LYS A 72 11.72 -16.61 1.14
C LYS A 72 10.31 -16.15 1.47
N LEU A 73 9.76 -16.62 2.59
CA LEU A 73 8.43 -16.21 3.06
C LEU A 73 8.43 -14.75 3.48
N ALA A 74 9.47 -14.30 4.20
CA ALA A 74 9.62 -12.88 4.58
C ALA A 74 9.61 -11.94 3.35
N MET A 75 10.28 -12.34 2.26
CA MET A 75 10.27 -11.58 1.01
C MET A 75 8.90 -11.63 0.31
N LEU A 76 8.27 -12.80 0.24
CA LEU A 76 6.99 -12.98 -0.44
C LEU A 76 5.87 -12.15 0.21
N ILE A 77 5.85 -12.07 1.54
CA ILE A 77 4.86 -11.28 2.28
C ILE A 77 5.01 -9.78 2.01
N ASN A 78 6.23 -9.28 1.89
CA ASN A 78 6.48 -7.89 1.50
C ASN A 78 6.02 -7.60 0.05
N GLY A 79 5.78 -8.64 -0.77
CA GLY A 79 5.14 -8.50 -2.08
C GLY A 79 3.69 -8.02 -2.01
N ILE A 80 2.96 -8.32 -0.92
CA ILE A 80 1.55 -7.95 -0.77
C ILE A 80 1.37 -6.41 -0.76
N PRO A 81 2.00 -5.64 0.14
CA PRO A 81 1.91 -4.17 0.09
C PRO A 81 2.54 -3.58 -1.18
N THR A 82 3.52 -4.26 -1.80
CA THR A 82 4.09 -3.82 -3.09
C THR A 82 3.03 -3.83 -4.20
N ILE A 83 2.23 -4.90 -4.28
CA ILE A 83 1.15 -5.04 -5.28
C ILE A 83 0.11 -3.93 -5.09
N ASP A 84 -0.23 -3.60 -3.85
CA ASP A 84 -1.22 -2.54 -3.56
C ASP A 84 -0.69 -1.15 -3.95
N ILE A 85 0.59 -0.86 -3.70
CA ILE A 85 1.23 0.38 -4.18
C ILE A 85 1.18 0.48 -5.71
N LEU A 86 1.45 -0.62 -6.42
CA LEU A 86 1.36 -0.65 -7.88
C LEU A 86 -0.07 -0.42 -8.36
N LEU A 87 -1.06 -1.04 -7.69
CA LEU A 87 -2.47 -0.85 -8.01
C LEU A 87 -2.91 0.60 -7.82
N ILE A 88 -2.51 1.25 -6.72
CA ILE A 88 -2.75 2.67 -6.47
C ILE A 88 -2.17 3.52 -7.61
N GLY A 89 -0.92 3.27 -8.01
CA GLY A 89 -0.26 3.99 -9.11
C GLY A 89 -0.99 3.84 -10.45
N VAL A 90 -1.44 2.61 -10.77
CA VAL A 90 -2.22 2.34 -11.98
C VAL A 90 -3.57 3.05 -11.94
N LEU A 91 -4.28 3.01 -10.81
CA LEU A 91 -5.57 3.69 -10.66
C LEU A 91 -5.44 5.20 -10.84
N PHE A 92 -4.40 5.82 -10.26
CA PHE A 92 -4.10 7.23 -10.48
C PHE A 92 -3.85 7.58 -11.94
N PHE A 93 -3.02 6.78 -12.63
CA PHE A 93 -2.71 6.98 -14.04
C PHE A 93 -3.95 6.85 -14.94
N ILE A 94 -4.79 5.86 -14.65
CA ILE A 94 -6.08 5.69 -15.33
C ILE A 94 -6.96 6.91 -15.08
N MET A 95 -7.06 7.40 -13.84
CA MET A 95 -7.91 8.57 -13.53
C MET A 95 -7.42 9.86 -14.20
N SER A 96 -6.10 10.09 -14.26
CA SER A 96 -5.52 11.30 -14.88
C SER A 96 -5.62 11.34 -16.40
N SER A 97 -5.62 10.17 -17.06
CA SER A 97 -5.69 10.08 -18.52
C SER A 97 -7.10 10.33 -19.09
N PHE A 98 -8.15 10.33 -18.27
CA PHE A 98 -9.51 10.69 -18.69
C PHE A 98 -9.87 12.16 -18.42
N THR A 99 -8.91 12.95 -17.92
CA THR A 99 -9.08 14.40 -17.67
C THR A 99 -8.48 15.30 -18.75
N GLU A 100 -8.02 14.72 -19.87
CA GLU A 100 -7.73 15.41 -21.13
C GLU A 100 -8.90 15.24 -22.13
#